data_AF-A0A350QSC1-F1
#
_entry.id   AF-A0A350QSC1-F1
#
_cell.length_a   1.000
_cell.length_b   1.000
_cell.length_c   1.000
_cell.angle_alpha   90.00
_cell.angle_beta   90.00
_cell.angle_gamma   90.00
#
_symmetry.space_group_name_H-M   'P 1'
#
loop_
_entity.id
_entity.type
_entity.pdbx_description
1 polymer ?
#
loop_
_entity_poly.entity_id
_entity_poly.type
_entity_poly.pdbx_seq_one_letter_code
_entity_poly.pdbx_strand_id
1 'polypeptide(L)'
;AVPSTDSISVNDCSAPGSDSDGSGSCWVTGNGLSTFGCEFDIDGGQTQLTSAIYLALEDDQVSVDWWYDNTSANNTEYDDDFIVDVSGNSGTSWTTVATVSNGDSATSGWSTLQFRIGDFVSIGSGFQIRFTASDGEPGSVVEAGVDNFKIGNFVCEDGPACDLVGDLNCDQAVNGQDLAIVLSTWGCLGQDCAGDVNGDQKVDGQDVATVLGSWSS
;
A
#
# COMPACT_ATOMS: atom_id res chain seq x y z
N ALA A 1 -15.82 -4.74 -12.72
CA ALA A 1 -16.07 -6.02 -12.04
C ALA A 1 -15.56 -7.10 -12.96
N VAL A 2 -14.38 -7.67 -12.67
CA VAL A 2 -13.99 -8.92 -13.33
C VAL A 2 -15.14 -9.91 -13.22
N PRO A 3 -15.57 -10.52 -14.33
CA PRO A 3 -16.37 -11.70 -14.22
C PRO A 3 -15.43 -12.78 -13.72
N SER A 4 -15.58 -13.15 -12.46
CA SER A 4 -14.89 -14.27 -11.79
C SER A 4 -15.08 -15.65 -12.47
N THR A 5 -15.60 -15.68 -13.70
CA THR A 5 -15.96 -16.87 -14.47
C THR A 5 -15.59 -16.76 -15.95
N ASP A 6 -14.90 -15.70 -16.40
CA ASP A 6 -14.34 -15.69 -17.75
C ASP A 6 -13.11 -16.59 -17.81
N SER A 7 -13.26 -17.77 -18.40
CA SER A 7 -12.14 -18.69 -18.60
C SER A 7 -11.56 -18.62 -20.02
N ILE A 8 -12.20 -17.91 -20.95
CA ILE A 8 -11.75 -17.90 -22.34
C ILE A 8 -10.60 -16.91 -22.47
N SER A 9 -10.81 -15.63 -22.11
CA SER A 9 -9.69 -14.66 -22.19
C SER A 9 -8.55 -14.99 -21.24
N VAL A 10 -8.87 -15.57 -20.07
CA VAL A 10 -7.86 -15.95 -19.06
C VAL A 10 -6.96 -17.10 -19.53
N ASN A 11 -7.51 -18.11 -20.20
CA ASN A 11 -6.72 -19.26 -20.65
C ASN A 11 -6.04 -19.01 -22.00
N ASP A 12 -6.67 -18.21 -22.86
CA ASP A 12 -6.23 -18.02 -24.23
C ASP A 12 -5.43 -16.72 -24.43
N CYS A 13 -5.53 -15.76 -23.50
CA CYS A 13 -4.94 -14.40 -23.59
C CYS A 13 -4.46 -13.87 -22.22
N SER A 14 -4.76 -12.61 -21.88
CA SER A 14 -4.01 -11.78 -20.93
C SER A 14 -4.82 -11.28 -19.73
N ALA A 15 -6.07 -11.71 -19.61
CA ALA A 15 -6.98 -11.24 -18.59
C ALA A 15 -6.65 -11.84 -17.21
N PRO A 16 -6.83 -11.08 -16.11
CA PRO A 16 -6.73 -11.64 -14.77
C PRO A 16 -7.82 -12.70 -14.53
N GLY A 17 -7.41 -13.86 -14.01
CA GLY A 17 -8.32 -14.97 -13.68
C GLY A 17 -9.19 -14.76 -12.43
N SER A 18 -8.82 -13.81 -11.58
CA SER A 18 -9.54 -13.42 -10.37
C SER A 18 -9.22 -11.98 -10.01
N ASP A 19 -9.99 -11.40 -9.09
CA ASP A 19 -9.62 -10.18 -8.38
C ASP A 19 -8.41 -10.41 -7.45
N SER A 20 -7.76 -9.33 -7.00
CA SER A 20 -6.50 -9.43 -6.25
C SER A 20 -6.73 -9.72 -4.76
N ASP A 21 -7.85 -9.26 -4.20
CA ASP A 21 -8.11 -9.26 -2.76
C ASP A 21 -9.24 -10.22 -2.32
N GLY A 22 -9.92 -10.87 -3.26
CA GLY A 22 -11.00 -11.80 -3.00
C GLY A 22 -12.33 -11.13 -2.61
N SER A 23 -12.47 -9.81 -2.83
CA SER A 23 -13.72 -9.07 -2.69
C SER A 23 -14.80 -9.48 -3.70
N GLY A 24 -14.40 -10.15 -4.78
CA GLY A 24 -15.22 -10.58 -5.90
C GLY A 24 -15.40 -9.50 -6.97
N SER A 25 -14.58 -8.44 -6.99
CA SER A 25 -14.68 -7.38 -7.99
C SER A 25 -13.41 -6.55 -8.13
N CYS A 26 -12.91 -6.40 -9.36
CA CYS A 26 -11.91 -5.40 -9.72
C CYS A 26 -12.27 -4.66 -11.02
N TRP A 27 -11.47 -3.67 -11.41
CA TRP A 27 -11.59 -2.97 -12.70
C TRP A 27 -10.66 -3.58 -13.73
N VAL A 28 -11.11 -3.71 -14.97
CA VAL A 28 -10.36 -4.27 -16.10
C VAL A 28 -10.71 -3.54 -17.40
N THR A 29 -9.84 -3.65 -18.41
CA THR A 29 -9.99 -3.02 -19.74
C THR A 29 -11.29 -3.41 -20.45
N GLY A 30 -11.81 -4.61 -20.22
CA GLY A 30 -13.17 -5.00 -20.57
C GLY A 30 -13.85 -5.84 -19.49
N ASN A 31 -15.15 -5.61 -19.28
CA ASN A 31 -15.97 -6.39 -18.35
C ASN A 31 -16.92 -7.29 -19.15
N GLY A 32 -17.12 -8.51 -18.67
CA GLY A 32 -18.05 -9.47 -19.27
C GLY A 32 -17.36 -10.80 -19.55
N LEU A 33 -18.14 -11.82 -19.89
CA LEU A 33 -17.57 -13.09 -20.34
C LEU A 33 -17.18 -12.96 -21.80
N SER A 34 -15.90 -13.16 -22.12
CA SER A 34 -15.48 -13.19 -23.51
C SER A 34 -16.11 -14.37 -24.26
N THR A 35 -16.28 -14.19 -25.56
CA THR A 35 -16.83 -15.13 -26.52
C THR A 35 -15.73 -15.75 -27.40
N PHE A 36 -14.54 -15.15 -27.40
CA PHE A 36 -13.29 -15.63 -27.98
C PHE A 36 -12.10 -15.06 -27.16
N GLY A 37 -10.90 -15.63 -27.33
CA GLY A 37 -9.71 -15.13 -26.65
C GLY A 37 -9.36 -13.70 -27.08
N CYS A 38 -8.96 -12.85 -26.13
CA CYS A 38 -8.48 -11.49 -26.37
C CYS A 38 -9.59 -10.52 -26.80
N GLU A 39 -10.87 -10.83 -26.53
CA GLU A 39 -11.98 -9.95 -26.93
C GLU A 39 -11.90 -8.54 -26.31
N PHE A 40 -11.28 -8.42 -25.14
CA PHE A 40 -11.17 -7.17 -24.38
C PHE A 40 -9.77 -6.54 -24.45
N ASP A 41 -9.01 -6.97 -25.45
CA ASP A 41 -7.81 -6.31 -25.90
C ASP A 41 -8.07 -4.83 -26.20
N ILE A 42 -7.08 -3.99 -25.93
CA ILE A 42 -7.08 -2.61 -26.37
C ILE A 42 -6.54 -2.62 -27.80
N ASP A 43 -7.30 -2.12 -28.78
CA ASP A 43 -6.83 -2.00 -30.16
C ASP A 43 -6.50 -0.54 -30.53
N GLY A 44 -5.24 -0.25 -30.86
CA GLY A 44 -4.84 0.97 -31.60
C GLY A 44 -5.14 2.30 -30.87
N GLY A 45 -4.92 2.33 -29.56
CA GLY A 45 -5.17 3.50 -28.73
C GLY A 45 -4.82 3.29 -27.26
N GLN A 46 -5.61 3.91 -26.37
CA GLN A 46 -5.43 3.76 -24.93
C GLN A 46 -6.78 3.88 -24.22
N THR A 47 -6.88 3.23 -23.06
CA THR A 47 -8.00 3.41 -22.13
C THR A 47 -7.51 4.03 -20.82
N GLN A 48 -8.38 4.78 -20.16
CA GLN A 48 -8.08 5.49 -18.93
C GLN A 48 -9.12 5.23 -17.84
N LEU A 49 -8.68 4.82 -16.66
CA LEU A 49 -9.47 4.76 -15.45
C LEU A 49 -9.01 5.87 -14.51
N THR A 50 -9.89 6.84 -14.24
CA THR A 50 -9.61 7.95 -13.31
C THR A 50 -10.47 7.81 -12.06
N SER A 51 -9.86 7.95 -10.89
CA SER A 51 -10.56 7.87 -9.61
C SER A 51 -11.49 9.06 -9.37
N ALA A 52 -12.36 8.93 -8.36
CA ALA A 52 -12.98 10.09 -7.73
C ALA A 52 -11.92 11.02 -7.12
N ILE A 53 -12.32 12.25 -6.78
CA ILE A 53 -11.50 13.18 -6.01
C ILE A 53 -11.57 12.78 -4.53
N TYR A 54 -10.42 12.54 -3.92
CA TYR A 54 -10.30 12.21 -2.51
C TYR A 54 -9.75 13.39 -1.70
N LEU A 55 -10.25 13.51 -0.47
CA LEU A 55 -9.60 14.31 0.56
C LEU A 55 -8.47 13.47 1.15
N ALA A 56 -7.23 13.89 0.91
CA ALA A 56 -6.03 13.21 1.37
C ALA A 56 -5.01 14.25 1.84
N LEU A 57 -4.07 13.80 2.66
CA LEU A 57 -2.92 14.55 3.14
C LEU A 57 -1.67 14.13 2.37
N GLU A 58 -0.66 14.99 2.33
CA GLU A 58 0.62 14.66 1.70
C GLU A 58 1.34 13.49 2.38
N ASP A 59 1.09 13.26 3.67
CA ASP A 59 1.63 12.12 4.41
C ASP A 59 0.89 10.81 4.16
N ASP A 60 -0.33 10.83 3.60
CA ASP A 60 -1.06 9.60 3.32
C ASP A 60 -0.27 8.71 2.36
N GLN A 61 -0.35 7.40 2.63
CA GLN A 61 0.12 6.34 1.75
C GLN A 61 -1.00 5.87 0.84
N VAL A 62 -0.65 5.64 -0.42
CA VAL A 62 -1.49 4.97 -1.41
C VAL A 62 -0.98 3.55 -1.56
N SER A 63 -1.90 2.59 -1.61
CA SER A 63 -1.64 1.22 -2.05
C SER A 63 -2.65 0.84 -3.12
N VAL A 64 -2.21 0.17 -4.17
CA VAL A 64 -3.08 -0.32 -5.23
C VAL A 64 -2.51 -1.59 -5.83
N ASP A 65 -3.36 -2.57 -6.10
CA ASP A 65 -2.98 -3.75 -6.87
C ASP A 65 -3.27 -3.49 -8.35
N TRP A 66 -2.35 -3.90 -9.20
CA TRP A 66 -2.46 -3.75 -10.65
C TRP A 66 -2.11 -5.05 -11.36
N TRP A 67 -2.71 -5.20 -12.53
CA TRP A 67 -2.43 -6.22 -13.51
C TRP A 67 -2.18 -5.51 -14.83
N TYR A 68 -1.10 -5.84 -15.51
CA TYR A 68 -0.84 -5.37 -16.86
C TYR A 68 -0.08 -6.44 -17.62
N ASP A 69 -0.66 -6.89 -18.73
CA ASP A 69 -0.02 -7.83 -19.63
C ASP A 69 -0.09 -7.30 -21.06
N ASN A 70 1.08 -7.25 -21.71
CA ASN A 70 1.26 -6.90 -23.12
C ASN A 70 2.18 -7.91 -23.84
N THR A 71 2.35 -9.11 -23.27
CA THR A 71 3.30 -10.12 -23.79
C THR A 71 2.69 -11.06 -24.82
N SER A 72 1.36 -11.18 -24.83
CA SER A 72 0.61 -11.93 -25.84
C SER A 72 0.82 -11.35 -27.24
N ALA A 73 0.90 -12.25 -28.23
CA ALA A 73 1.16 -11.96 -29.66
C ALA A 73 2.61 -11.56 -30.08
N ASN A 74 3.61 -11.75 -29.20
CA ASN A 74 5.04 -11.49 -29.45
C ASN A 74 5.39 -9.99 -29.57
N ASN A 75 4.85 -9.12 -28.70
CA ASN A 75 5.39 -7.77 -28.59
C ASN A 75 6.87 -7.85 -28.19
N THR A 76 7.75 -7.52 -29.13
CA THR A 76 9.20 -7.44 -28.88
C THR A 76 9.70 -6.00 -28.72
N GLU A 77 8.80 -5.02 -28.92
CA GLU A 77 9.12 -3.60 -28.91
C GLU A 77 8.89 -2.98 -27.52
N TYR A 78 7.98 -3.55 -26.71
CA TYR A 78 7.67 -3.08 -25.35
C TYR A 78 7.36 -1.58 -25.30
N ASP A 79 6.63 -1.10 -26.31
CA ASP A 79 6.24 0.29 -26.53
C ASP A 79 4.80 0.60 -26.06
N ASP A 80 4.12 -0.42 -25.55
CA ASP A 80 2.85 -0.31 -24.86
C ASP A 80 3.09 -0.11 -23.37
N ASP A 81 2.64 1.03 -22.84
CA ASP A 81 2.86 1.41 -21.45
C ASP A 81 1.58 1.30 -20.62
N PHE A 82 1.74 0.76 -19.41
CA PHE A 82 0.84 1.03 -18.30
C PHE A 82 1.39 2.13 -17.42
N ILE A 83 0.67 3.26 -17.37
CA ILE A 83 1.08 4.47 -16.68
C ILE A 83 0.15 4.75 -15.50
N VAL A 84 0.74 4.95 -14.33
CA VAL A 84 0.06 5.41 -13.12
C VAL A 84 0.42 6.87 -12.89
N ASP A 85 -0.56 7.76 -13.03
CA ASP A 85 -0.42 9.18 -12.76
C ASP A 85 -1.22 9.60 -11.53
N VAL A 86 -0.75 10.63 -10.82
CA VAL A 86 -1.47 11.28 -9.73
C VAL A 86 -1.60 12.78 -9.93
N SER A 87 -2.63 13.34 -9.32
CA SER A 87 -2.92 14.78 -9.33
C SER A 87 -3.24 15.24 -7.92
N GLY A 88 -2.60 16.33 -7.48
CA GLY A 88 -2.95 17.04 -6.25
C GLY A 88 -3.93 18.21 -6.45
N ASN A 89 -4.35 18.45 -7.70
CA ASN A 89 -5.17 19.61 -8.08
C ASN A 89 -6.40 19.19 -8.92
N SER A 90 -7.06 18.11 -8.50
CA SER A 90 -8.31 17.62 -9.09
C SER A 90 -8.24 17.44 -10.61
N GLY A 91 -7.12 16.88 -11.09
CA GLY A 91 -6.92 16.52 -12.49
C GLY A 91 -6.48 17.66 -13.41
N THR A 92 -6.17 18.85 -12.88
CA THR A 92 -5.66 19.98 -13.68
C THR A 92 -4.26 19.70 -14.24
N SER A 93 -3.41 19.05 -13.45
CA SER A 93 -2.11 18.54 -13.88
C SER A 93 -1.84 17.17 -13.25
N TRP A 94 -1.01 16.39 -13.92
CA TRP A 94 -0.70 14.99 -13.57
C TRP A 94 0.81 14.80 -13.47
N THR A 95 1.24 14.03 -12.47
CA THR A 95 2.63 13.59 -12.27
C THR A 95 2.66 12.06 -12.32
N THR A 96 3.56 11.49 -13.10
CA THR A 96 3.71 10.03 -13.20
C THR A 96 4.39 9.45 -11.96
N VAL A 97 3.77 8.42 -11.39
CA VAL A 97 4.27 7.62 -10.28
C VAL A 97 5.02 6.40 -10.79
N ALA A 98 4.46 5.72 -11.78
CA ALA A 98 5.02 4.49 -12.34
C ALA A 98 4.71 4.38 -13.84
N THR A 99 5.63 3.76 -14.57
CA THR A 99 5.49 3.33 -15.96
C THR A 99 5.94 1.88 -16.05
N VAL A 100 5.10 1.03 -16.61
CA VAL A 100 5.39 -0.39 -16.85
C VAL A 100 5.26 -0.65 -18.34
N SER A 101 6.40 -0.82 -19.02
CA SER A 101 6.48 -1.02 -20.48
C SER A 101 6.51 -2.49 -20.89
N ASN A 102 6.84 -3.38 -19.96
CA ASN A 102 6.83 -4.83 -20.17
C ASN A 102 5.92 -5.48 -19.11
N GLY A 103 4.67 -5.74 -19.50
CA GLY A 103 3.66 -6.39 -18.67
C GLY A 103 3.62 -7.90 -18.89
N ASP A 104 3.92 -8.69 -17.86
CA ASP A 104 3.85 -10.16 -17.84
C ASP A 104 2.98 -10.63 -16.66
N SER A 105 1.83 -9.97 -16.46
CA SER A 105 0.96 -10.26 -15.32
C SER A 105 0.24 -11.60 -15.48
N ALA A 106 0.08 -12.12 -16.70
CA ALA A 106 -0.43 -13.49 -16.91
C ALA A 106 0.46 -14.54 -16.24
N THR A 107 1.78 -14.31 -16.19
CA THR A 107 2.73 -15.18 -15.48
C THR A 107 2.94 -14.77 -14.03
N SER A 108 3.12 -13.47 -13.78
CA SER A 108 3.53 -12.95 -12.46
C SER A 108 2.37 -12.73 -11.49
N GLY A 109 1.14 -12.63 -11.99
CA GLY A 109 -0.06 -12.32 -11.22
C GLY A 109 -0.19 -10.82 -10.89
N TRP A 110 -1.12 -10.52 -9.99
CA TRP A 110 -1.33 -9.17 -9.47
C TRP A 110 -0.10 -8.66 -8.70
N SER A 111 0.27 -7.40 -8.95
CA SER A 111 1.37 -6.70 -8.30
C SER A 111 0.86 -5.50 -7.49
N THR A 112 1.51 -5.18 -6.37
CA THR A 112 1.12 -4.03 -5.54
C THR A 112 2.07 -2.85 -5.77
N LEU A 113 1.50 -1.66 -6.02
CA LEU A 113 2.20 -0.37 -6.01
C LEU A 113 1.87 0.37 -4.71
N GLN A 114 2.91 0.87 -4.02
CA GLN A 114 2.78 1.67 -2.81
C GLN A 114 3.65 2.92 -2.88
N PHE A 115 3.11 4.05 -2.43
CA PHE A 115 3.83 5.32 -2.38
C PHE A 115 3.18 6.33 -1.42
N ARG A 116 3.97 7.28 -0.94
CA ARG A 116 3.47 8.46 -0.20
C ARG A 116 3.07 9.56 -1.17
N ILE A 117 1.91 10.17 -0.95
CA ILE A 117 1.34 11.18 -1.87
C ILE A 117 2.28 12.38 -2.06
N GLY A 118 2.82 12.91 -0.97
CA GLY A 118 3.67 14.11 -0.95
C GLY A 118 5.01 13.95 -1.67
N ASP A 119 5.38 12.73 -2.07
CA ASP A 119 6.59 12.48 -2.84
C ASP A 119 6.41 12.85 -4.33
N PHE A 120 5.15 12.96 -4.80
CA PHE A 120 4.82 13.19 -6.21
C PHE A 120 4.03 14.49 -6.45
N VAL A 121 3.15 14.87 -5.52
CA VAL A 121 2.28 16.04 -5.67
C VAL A 121 2.06 16.73 -4.32
N SER A 122 1.96 18.07 -4.36
CA SER A 122 1.37 18.82 -3.23
C SER A 122 -0.15 18.83 -3.33
N ILE A 123 -0.85 18.71 -2.20
CA ILE A 123 -2.32 18.67 -2.20
C ILE A 123 -2.88 20.10 -2.19
N GLY A 124 -3.56 20.46 -3.28
CA GLY A 124 -4.27 21.72 -3.46
C GLY A 124 -5.78 21.57 -3.34
N SER A 125 -6.43 21.10 -4.40
CA SER A 125 -7.91 21.00 -4.47
C SER A 125 -8.45 19.57 -4.29
N GLY A 126 -7.56 18.58 -4.18
CA GLY A 126 -7.91 17.20 -3.92
C GLY A 126 -7.04 16.23 -4.70
N PHE A 127 -6.87 15.03 -4.14
CA PHE A 127 -6.08 13.97 -4.73
C PHE A 127 -6.90 13.17 -5.74
N GLN A 128 -6.28 12.82 -6.87
CA GLN A 128 -6.79 11.83 -7.82
C GLN A 128 -5.65 10.95 -8.31
N ILE A 129 -6.00 9.73 -8.68
CA ILE A 129 -5.12 8.79 -9.37
C ILE A 129 -5.75 8.38 -10.70
N ARG A 130 -4.91 8.13 -11.70
CA ARG A 130 -5.32 7.71 -13.03
C ARG A 130 -4.40 6.62 -13.55
N PHE A 131 -5.01 5.62 -14.15
CA PHE A 131 -4.35 4.50 -14.79
C PHE A 131 -4.61 4.58 -16.28
N THR A 132 -3.55 4.49 -17.08
CA THR A 132 -3.61 4.48 -18.54
C THR A 132 -2.95 3.20 -19.03
N ALA A 133 -3.67 2.42 -19.82
CA ALA A 133 -3.10 1.29 -20.57
C ALA A 133 -3.20 1.62 -22.06
N SER A 134 -2.09 1.49 -22.80
CA SER A 134 -2.05 1.73 -24.23
C SER A 134 -1.73 0.47 -25.02
N ASP A 135 -2.24 0.42 -26.24
CA ASP A 135 -1.86 -0.48 -27.32
C ASP A 135 -1.63 0.37 -28.59
N GLY A 136 -0.36 0.60 -28.90
CA GLY A 136 0.11 1.46 -29.97
C GLY A 136 0.31 0.73 -31.30
N GLU A 137 1.18 1.27 -32.15
CA GLU A 137 1.62 0.58 -33.36
C GLU A 137 3.14 0.37 -33.27
N PRO A 138 3.63 -0.86 -33.46
CA PRO A 138 2.88 -2.09 -33.80
C PRO A 138 2.04 -2.63 -32.64
N GLY A 139 0.79 -2.97 -32.91
CA GLY A 139 -0.12 -3.45 -31.86
C GLY A 139 0.32 -4.76 -31.21
N SER A 140 -0.05 -4.92 -29.94
CA SER A 140 0.06 -6.14 -29.16
C SER A 140 -1.30 -6.56 -28.62
N VAL A 141 -1.33 -7.60 -27.78
CA VAL A 141 -2.54 -7.91 -27.02
C VAL A 141 -2.34 -7.39 -25.61
N VAL A 142 -3.09 -6.37 -25.25
CA VAL A 142 -3.00 -5.61 -24.01
C VAL A 142 -4.26 -5.76 -23.16
N GLU A 143 -4.11 -6.35 -21.98
CA GLU A 143 -5.15 -6.36 -20.96
C GLU A 143 -4.60 -5.82 -19.63
N ALA A 144 -5.38 -4.98 -18.97
CA ALA A 144 -5.00 -4.34 -17.71
C ALA A 144 -6.11 -4.44 -16.67
N GLY A 145 -5.72 -4.43 -15.41
CA GLY A 145 -6.61 -4.45 -14.26
C GLY A 145 -6.08 -3.61 -13.09
N VAL A 146 -7.01 -3.13 -12.27
CA VAL A 146 -6.72 -2.38 -11.04
C VAL A 146 -7.66 -2.87 -9.95
N ASP A 147 -7.13 -3.06 -8.75
CA ASP A 147 -7.88 -3.54 -7.60
C ASP A 147 -7.30 -3.04 -6.26
N ASN A 148 -8.01 -3.29 -5.16
CA ASN A 148 -7.54 -3.12 -3.79
C ASN A 148 -6.98 -1.72 -3.48
N PHE A 149 -7.51 -0.69 -4.16
CA PHE A 149 -7.07 0.70 -4.01
C PHE A 149 -7.40 1.23 -2.62
N LYS A 150 -6.38 1.74 -1.93
CA LYS A 150 -6.46 2.29 -0.57
C LYS A 150 -5.67 3.59 -0.48
N ILE A 151 -6.21 4.54 0.28
CA ILE A 151 -5.51 5.73 0.75
C ILE A 151 -5.61 5.74 2.27
N GLY A 152 -4.52 5.95 2.96
CA GLY A 152 -4.55 6.17 4.40
C GLY A 152 -3.17 6.35 5.01
N ASN A 153 -3.18 6.71 6.29
CA ASN A 153 -1.97 6.87 7.09
C ASN A 153 -1.81 5.70 8.05
N PHE A 154 -0.56 5.23 8.20
CA PHE A 154 -0.19 4.39 9.33
C PHE A 154 0.01 5.30 10.53
N VAL A 155 -1.02 5.41 11.36
CA VAL A 155 -0.85 5.98 12.71
C VAL A 155 -0.40 4.81 13.58
N CYS A 156 0.89 4.77 13.90
CA CYS A 156 1.28 4.13 15.15
C CYS A 156 0.62 4.98 16.23
N GLU A 157 -0.44 4.48 16.85
CA GLU A 157 -0.76 4.99 18.18
C GLU A 157 0.43 4.59 19.03
N ASP A 158 1.41 5.48 19.14
CA ASP A 158 2.31 5.47 20.28
C ASP A 158 1.35 5.36 21.47
N GLY A 159 1.41 4.22 22.18
CA GLY A 159 0.68 4.09 23.43
C GLY A 159 0.94 5.33 24.30
N PRO A 160 0.05 5.65 25.26
CA PRO A 160 0.20 6.86 26.08
C PRO A 160 1.66 7.06 26.43
N ALA A 161 2.24 8.20 26.05
CA ALA A 161 3.65 8.43 26.28
C ALA A 161 3.93 8.23 27.77
N CYS A 162 4.88 7.36 28.10
CA CYS A 162 5.36 7.14 29.47
C CYS A 162 6.18 8.38 29.90
N ASP A 163 5.52 9.54 29.98
CA ASP A 163 6.12 10.83 30.32
C ASP A 163 6.41 10.93 31.83
N LEU A 164 5.79 10.06 32.62
CA LEU A 164 5.97 10.00 34.06
C LEU A 164 7.13 9.07 34.39
N VAL A 165 8.21 9.62 34.94
CA VAL A 165 9.38 8.83 35.34
C VAL A 165 8.97 7.76 36.34
N GLY A 166 9.15 6.48 35.99
CA GLY A 166 8.77 5.35 36.83
C GLY A 166 7.39 4.74 36.51
N ASP A 167 6.64 5.29 35.56
CA ASP A 167 5.47 4.65 34.94
C ASP A 167 5.97 3.82 33.75
N LEU A 168 5.98 2.50 33.90
CA LEU A 168 6.55 1.54 32.94
C LEU A 168 5.45 0.84 32.13
N ASN A 169 4.19 0.89 32.59
CA ASN A 169 3.04 0.36 31.85
C ASN A 169 2.22 1.47 31.13
N CYS A 170 2.64 2.72 31.27
CA CYS A 170 2.03 3.93 30.75
C CYS A 170 0.56 4.13 31.18
N ASP A 171 0.20 3.70 32.40
CA ASP A 171 -1.16 3.84 32.95
C ASP A 171 -1.42 5.17 33.67
N GLN A 172 -0.44 6.08 33.62
CA GLN A 172 -0.42 7.38 34.28
C GLN A 172 -0.30 7.31 35.81
N ALA A 173 0.06 6.15 36.38
CA ALA A 173 0.26 5.98 37.81
C ALA A 173 1.48 5.11 38.14
N VAL A 174 2.48 5.68 38.81
CA VAL A 174 3.61 4.91 39.35
C VAL A 174 3.16 4.11 40.58
N ASN A 175 2.98 2.81 40.41
CA ASN A 175 2.44 1.90 41.40
C ASN A 175 3.10 0.51 41.40
N GLY A 176 2.44 -0.46 42.05
CA GLY A 176 2.96 -1.82 42.18
C GLY A 176 3.11 -2.58 40.86
N GLN A 177 2.41 -2.15 39.81
CA GLN A 177 2.53 -2.72 38.47
C GLN A 177 3.86 -2.33 37.82
N ASP A 178 4.30 -1.08 37.96
CA ASP A 178 5.59 -0.60 37.43
C ASP A 178 6.76 -1.26 38.15
N LEU A 179 6.65 -1.38 39.47
CA LEU A 179 7.63 -2.11 40.27
C LEU A 179 7.72 -3.58 39.83
N ALA A 180 6.60 -4.20 39.49
CA ALA A 180 6.60 -5.58 38.99
C ALA A 180 7.35 -5.69 37.65
N ILE A 181 7.32 -4.67 36.79
CA ILE A 181 8.07 -4.64 35.53
C ILE A 181 9.58 -4.58 35.80
N VAL A 182 10.04 -3.69 36.69
CA VAL A 182 11.45 -3.62 37.11
C VAL A 182 11.92 -4.97 37.68
N LEU A 183 11.11 -5.59 38.56
CA LEU A 183 11.46 -6.88 39.16
C LEU A 183 11.43 -8.04 38.16
N SER A 184 10.58 -7.98 37.14
CA SER A 184 10.49 -9.02 36.10
C SER A 184 11.72 -9.06 35.19
N THR A 185 12.44 -7.94 35.07
CA THR A 185 13.62 -7.79 34.22
C THR A 185 14.91 -7.63 35.05
N TRP A 186 14.87 -7.98 36.34
CA TRP A 186 16.00 -7.81 37.26
C TRP A 186 17.30 -8.43 36.73
N GLY A 187 18.38 -7.64 36.74
CA GLY A 187 19.69 -8.06 36.25
C GLY A 187 19.82 -8.08 34.71
N CYS A 188 18.83 -7.58 33.97
CA CYS A 188 18.96 -7.33 32.53
C CYS A 188 20.05 -6.29 32.27
N LEU A 189 20.77 -6.46 31.15
CA LEU A 189 21.86 -5.56 30.70
C LEU A 189 21.64 -5.17 29.23
N GLY A 190 21.83 -3.89 28.92
CA GLY A 190 21.71 -3.35 27.56
C GLY A 190 20.55 -2.35 27.41
N GLN A 191 20.38 -1.86 26.19
CA GLN A 191 19.48 -0.74 25.88
C GLN A 191 17.99 -1.13 25.81
N ASP A 192 17.68 -2.43 25.74
CA ASP A 192 16.32 -2.96 25.58
C ASP A 192 15.73 -3.55 26.86
N CYS A 193 16.24 -3.14 28.03
CA CYS A 193 15.76 -3.62 29.32
C CYS A 193 14.58 -2.75 29.79
N ALA A 194 13.37 -3.29 29.74
CA ALA A 194 12.16 -2.57 30.12
C ALA A 194 12.18 -2.00 31.56
N GLY A 195 12.96 -2.61 32.47
CA GLY A 195 13.15 -2.14 33.84
C GLY A 195 14.33 -1.21 34.08
N ASP A 196 15.08 -0.80 33.05
CA ASP A 196 16.17 0.18 33.16
C ASP A 196 15.57 1.59 33.10
N VAL A 197 15.14 2.08 34.25
CA VAL A 197 14.39 3.33 34.39
C VAL A 197 15.35 4.52 34.43
N ASN A 198 16.59 4.31 34.88
CA ASN A 198 17.60 5.37 34.99
C ASN A 198 18.49 5.49 33.73
N GLY A 199 18.40 4.55 32.79
CA GLY A 199 19.12 4.54 31.53
C GLY A 199 20.59 4.15 31.66
N ASP A 200 21.00 3.48 32.74
CA ASP A 200 22.38 3.08 32.99
C ASP A 200 22.76 1.72 32.35
N GLN A 201 21.83 1.16 31.58
CA GLN A 201 21.91 -0.12 30.87
C GLN A 201 21.94 -1.33 31.80
N LYS A 202 21.45 -1.18 33.04
CA LYS A 202 21.32 -2.27 34.02
C LYS A 202 20.02 -2.13 34.77
N VAL A 203 19.37 -3.26 35.04
CA VAL A 203 18.22 -3.31 35.95
C VAL A 203 18.68 -3.72 37.33
N ASP A 204 18.82 -2.76 38.24
CA ASP A 204 19.28 -2.95 39.61
C ASP A 204 18.51 -2.13 40.67
N GLY A 205 19.08 -2.00 41.86
CA GLY A 205 18.44 -1.30 42.98
C GLY A 205 18.20 0.19 42.71
N GLN A 206 18.90 0.80 41.76
CA GLN A 206 18.71 2.20 41.38
C GLN A 206 17.41 2.39 40.59
N ASP A 207 17.00 1.42 39.77
CA ASP A 207 15.72 1.46 39.05
C ASP A 207 14.54 1.34 40.00
N VAL A 208 14.67 0.44 40.99
CA VAL A 208 13.69 0.33 42.08
C VAL A 208 13.60 1.64 42.86
N ALA A 209 14.74 2.27 43.16
CA ALA A 209 14.73 3.56 43.84
C ALA A 209 14.06 4.66 43.00
N THR A 210 14.19 4.60 41.67
CA THR A 210 13.54 5.53 40.75
C THR A 210 12.02 5.36 40.77
N VAL A 211 11.51 4.13 40.63
CA VAL A 211 10.05 3.84 40.71
C VAL A 211 9.49 4.23 42.07
N LEU A 212 10.15 3.85 43.17
CA LEU A 212 9.69 4.19 44.51
C LEU A 212 9.77 5.70 44.81
N GLY A 213 10.70 6.42 44.18
CA GLY A 213 10.85 7.87 44.30
C GLY A 213 9.73 8.67 43.62
N SER A 214 9.10 8.09 42.60
CA SER A 214 8.03 8.71 41.81
C SER A 214 6.62 8.19 42.14
N TRP A 215 6.46 7.38 43.19
CA TRP A 215 5.22 6.69 43.53
C TRP A 215 4.00 7.62 43.62
N SER A 216 2.94 7.33 42.86
CA SER A 216 1.78 8.23 42.69
C SER A 216 0.42 7.64 43.09
N SER A 217 0.41 6.50 43.79
CA SER A 217 -0.74 5.73 44.32
C SER A 217 -1.51 4.85 43.34
#